data_AF-A0A812U2V3-F1
#
_entry.id   AF-A0A812U2V3-F1
#
_cell.length_a   1.000
_cell.length_b   1.000
_cell.length_c   1.000
_cell.angle_alpha   90.00
_cell.angle_beta   90.00
_cell.angle_gamma   90.00
#
_symmetry.space_group_name_H-M   'P 1'
#
loop_
_entity.id
_entity.type
_entity.pdbx_description
1 polymer ?
#
loop_
_entity_poly.entity_id
_entity_poly.type
_entity_poly.pdbx_seq_one_letter_code
_entity_poly.pdbx_strand_id
1 'polypeptide(L)'
;MLLYVGLPVMWDLHDSDRDGWATDFADILTSQRNVVIAISVFVARQVHWQFGVRIPTLRPLGLHALAMHVPLRNSSVLVSRFGTSGGFSECMFDKFAEVNRHWFPLHFIQMEAILFEEHLAFTGDDELENAKTWQEHTSEIKVPHMPYNKLASHRAVVCMPYDTSIFLFNEFYSTNMPVLVPRDLWRWLIGPVTSPMMEYRHWTAEALESDVSVGLGPIPGSSPFYASVHRPMAVEQALEWSVYSDWAMLPHLIYFDGVPDLFLKLLDTDILHAASIKMKVFNDEELVLAVENWRKVANRLVYAAQEAAYPEAARQRMAHPNTTPSGKQGAQRAA
;
A
#
# COMPACT_ATOMS: atom_id res chain seq x y z
N MET A 1 -7.55 0.49 21.66
CA MET A 1 -7.06 1.49 20.67
C MET A 1 -7.10 0.88 19.28
N LEU A 2 -7.31 1.67 18.23
CA LEU A 2 -7.11 1.23 16.83
C LEU A 2 -5.79 1.84 16.34
N LEU A 3 -4.89 1.01 15.83
CA LEU A 3 -3.67 1.44 15.17
C LEU A 3 -3.62 0.87 13.75
N TYR A 4 -3.34 1.75 12.78
CA TYR A 4 -3.21 1.40 11.37
C TYR A 4 -1.79 1.71 10.91
N VAL A 5 -1.00 0.67 10.66
CA VAL A 5 0.44 0.76 10.40
C VAL A 5 0.68 0.79 8.90
N GLY A 6 1.18 1.94 8.42
CA GLY A 6 1.47 2.17 6.99
C GLY A 6 2.96 2.22 6.64
N LEU A 7 3.83 2.34 7.64
CA LEU A 7 5.27 2.53 7.48
C LEU A 7 6.04 1.64 8.45
N PRO A 8 7.35 1.45 8.22
CA PRO A 8 8.23 0.84 9.21
C PRO A 8 8.13 1.53 10.57
N VAL A 9 7.71 0.79 11.59
CA VAL A 9 7.41 1.36 12.91
C VAL A 9 8.63 1.88 13.67
N MET A 10 9.84 1.49 13.22
CA MET A 10 11.12 1.93 13.79
C MET A 10 11.77 3.10 13.04
N TRP A 11 11.14 3.63 11.98
CA TRP A 11 11.80 4.54 11.02
C TRP A 11 12.35 5.82 11.66
N ASP A 12 11.60 6.45 12.57
CA ASP A 12 11.96 7.74 13.18
C ASP A 12 12.45 7.63 14.64
N LEU A 13 12.94 6.46 15.05
CA LEU A 13 13.38 6.22 16.43
C LEU A 13 14.90 6.34 16.59
N HIS A 14 15.31 7.18 17.55
CA HIS A 14 16.68 7.21 18.04
C HIS A 14 17.08 5.86 18.65
N ASP A 15 18.37 5.50 18.51
CA ASP A 15 18.90 4.22 19.01
C ASP A 15 18.61 4.01 20.51
N SER A 16 18.70 5.08 21.32
CA SER A 16 18.47 5.02 22.77
C SER A 16 17.05 4.68 23.18
N ASP A 17 16.07 4.95 22.32
CA ASP A 17 14.65 4.85 22.65
C ASP A 17 14.04 3.54 22.13
N ARG A 18 14.80 2.77 21.34
CA ARG A 18 14.30 1.57 20.65
C ARG A 18 13.80 0.49 21.58
N ASP A 19 14.56 0.17 22.63
CA ASP A 19 14.20 -0.93 23.53
C ASP A 19 12.90 -0.63 24.28
N GLY A 20 12.78 0.59 24.81
CA GLY A 20 11.59 1.06 25.50
C GLY A 20 10.39 1.11 24.56
N TRP A 21 10.54 1.76 23.40
CA TRP A 21 9.48 1.83 22.41
C TRP A 21 9.04 0.45 21.91
N ALA A 22 9.98 -0.48 21.69
CA ALA A 22 9.67 -1.81 21.19
C ALA A 22 8.94 -2.67 22.22
N THR A 23 9.27 -2.50 23.51
CA THR A 23 8.55 -3.12 24.61
C THR A 23 7.10 -2.59 24.64
N ASP A 24 6.93 -1.27 24.64
CA ASP A 24 5.61 -0.63 24.64
C ASP A 24 4.78 -1.04 23.40
N PHE A 25 5.43 -1.14 22.24
CA PHE A 25 4.78 -1.56 21.01
C PHE A 25 4.39 -3.05 21.03
N ALA A 26 5.23 -3.93 21.58
CA ALA A 26 4.90 -5.33 21.78
C ALA A 26 3.69 -5.50 22.73
N ASP A 27 3.62 -4.70 23.79
CA ASP A 27 2.45 -4.65 24.69
C ASP A 27 1.20 -4.16 23.94
N ILE A 28 1.34 -3.18 23.05
CA ILE A 28 0.24 -2.72 22.20
C ILE A 28 -0.25 -3.86 21.29
N LEU A 29 0.67 -4.58 20.65
CA LEU A 29 0.40 -5.67 19.70
C LEU A 29 -0.29 -6.87 20.35
N THR A 30 0.11 -7.22 21.57
CA THR A 30 -0.40 -8.41 22.30
C THR A 30 -1.66 -8.11 23.11
N SER A 31 -1.93 -6.84 23.43
CA SER A 31 -3.11 -6.44 24.19
C SER A 31 -4.42 -6.72 23.46
N GLN A 32 -5.31 -7.46 24.12
CA GLN A 32 -6.66 -7.75 23.61
C GLN A 32 -7.52 -6.49 23.40
N ARG A 33 -7.20 -5.39 24.10
CA ARG A 33 -7.88 -4.09 24.01
C ARG A 33 -7.52 -3.30 22.76
N ASN A 34 -6.47 -3.72 22.06
CA ASN A 34 -5.97 -3.05 20.89
C ASN A 34 -6.30 -3.84 19.63
N VAL A 35 -6.51 -3.10 18.56
CA VAL A 35 -6.61 -3.66 17.22
C VAL A 35 -5.53 -2.98 16.41
N VAL A 36 -4.51 -3.75 16.02
CA VAL A 36 -3.42 -3.27 15.16
C VAL A 36 -3.60 -3.92 13.80
N ILE A 37 -3.58 -3.12 12.74
CA ILE A 37 -3.81 -3.55 11.36
C ILE A 37 -2.69 -2.96 10.50
N ALA A 38 -2.12 -3.77 9.61
CA ALA A 38 -1.16 -3.30 8.62
C ALA A 38 -1.86 -2.90 7.31
N ILE A 39 -1.33 -1.88 6.63
CA ILE A 39 -1.81 -1.42 5.32
C ILE A 39 -1.58 -2.45 4.20
N SER A 40 -0.54 -3.29 4.33
CA SER A 40 -0.13 -4.26 3.32
C SER A 40 0.43 -5.52 3.98
N VAL A 41 0.53 -6.60 3.19
CA VAL A 41 1.16 -7.85 3.61
C VAL A 41 2.62 -7.63 3.95
N PHE A 42 3.33 -6.80 3.17
CA PHE A 42 4.71 -6.44 3.45
C PHE A 42 4.88 -5.85 4.86
N VAL A 43 4.06 -4.86 5.24
CA VAL A 43 4.15 -4.21 6.56
C VAL A 43 3.78 -5.18 7.69
N ALA A 44 2.76 -6.02 7.51
CA ALA A 44 2.45 -7.07 8.50
C ALA A 44 3.61 -8.05 8.68
N ARG A 45 4.29 -8.43 7.60
CA ARG A 45 5.48 -9.28 7.65
C ARG A 45 6.64 -8.63 8.36
N GLN A 46 6.83 -7.35 8.12
CA GLN A 46 7.86 -6.59 8.79
C GLN A 46 7.60 -6.54 10.31
N VAL A 47 6.37 -6.29 10.73
CA VAL A 47 5.98 -6.34 12.16
C VAL A 47 6.20 -7.74 12.73
N HIS A 48 5.80 -8.79 12.01
CA HIS A 48 6.03 -10.17 12.45
C HIS A 48 7.52 -10.51 12.56
N TRP A 49 8.34 -10.03 11.63
CA TRP A 49 9.79 -10.22 11.67
C TRP A 49 10.44 -9.47 12.83
N GLN A 50 10.00 -8.23 13.10
CA GLN A 50 10.57 -7.39 14.16
C GLN A 50 10.10 -7.82 15.56
N PHE A 51 8.82 -8.14 15.74
CA PHE A 51 8.21 -8.35 17.07
C PHE A 51 7.75 -9.78 17.33
N GLY A 52 7.80 -10.67 16.33
CA GLY A 52 7.24 -12.01 16.44
C GLY A 52 5.71 -12.06 16.49
N VAL A 53 5.02 -10.90 16.42
CA VAL A 53 3.55 -10.83 16.49
C VAL A 53 2.95 -10.68 15.10
N ARG A 54 1.95 -11.52 14.80
CA ARG A 54 1.19 -11.42 13.56
C ARG A 54 0.02 -10.46 13.73
N ILE A 55 -0.12 -9.53 12.78
CA ILE A 55 -1.24 -8.60 12.71
C ILE A 55 -2.02 -8.79 11.40
N PRO A 56 -3.35 -8.56 11.40
CA PRO A 56 -4.14 -8.59 10.18
C PRO A 56 -3.69 -7.51 9.20
N THR A 57 -3.92 -7.79 7.92
CA THR A 57 -3.70 -6.85 6.81
C THR A 57 -5.04 -6.36 6.30
N LEU A 58 -5.15 -5.07 6.03
CA LEU A 58 -6.33 -4.50 5.40
C LEU A 58 -5.87 -3.44 4.43
N ARG A 59 -6.05 -3.71 3.14
CA ARG A 59 -5.59 -2.83 2.06
C ARG A 59 -6.44 -1.55 2.00
N PRO A 60 -5.84 -0.39 1.72
CA PRO A 60 -6.61 0.80 1.37
C PRO A 60 -7.29 0.59 0.01
N LEU A 61 -8.61 0.72 -0.03
CA LEU A 61 -9.42 0.55 -1.24
C LEU A 61 -9.59 1.85 -2.05
N GLY A 62 -8.87 2.91 -1.69
CA GLY A 62 -8.90 4.18 -2.42
C GLY A 62 -10.29 4.85 -2.54
N LEU A 63 -11.26 4.49 -1.67
CA LEU A 63 -12.63 5.03 -1.75
C LEU A 63 -12.67 6.56 -1.62
N HIS A 64 -11.69 7.16 -0.94
CA HIS A 64 -11.54 8.61 -0.83
C HIS A 64 -11.26 9.28 -2.18
N ALA A 65 -10.74 8.55 -3.16
CA ALA A 65 -10.45 9.09 -4.47
C ALA A 65 -11.72 9.51 -5.22
N LEU A 66 -12.86 8.85 -4.94
CA LEU A 66 -14.16 9.10 -5.56
C LEU A 66 -14.07 9.21 -7.10
N ALA A 67 -13.14 8.45 -7.69
CA ALA A 67 -12.79 8.49 -9.09
C ALA A 67 -12.78 7.07 -9.66
N MET A 68 -13.16 6.97 -10.92
CA MET A 68 -13.12 5.74 -11.69
C MET A 68 -12.38 6.02 -12.99
N HIS A 69 -11.70 5.01 -13.53
CA HIS A 69 -11.03 5.11 -14.80
C HIS A 69 -12.03 5.43 -15.91
N VAL A 70 -11.85 6.58 -16.53
CA VAL A 70 -12.64 7.03 -17.69
C VAL A 70 -11.64 7.64 -18.66
N PRO A 71 -11.07 6.88 -19.61
CA PRO A 71 -9.92 7.31 -20.41
C PRO A 71 -10.29 8.38 -21.45
N LEU A 72 -10.64 9.59 -21.00
CA LEU A 72 -10.97 10.74 -21.84
C LEU A 72 -9.73 11.27 -22.58
N ARG A 73 -8.52 11.00 -22.05
CA ARG A 73 -7.24 11.41 -22.62
C ARG A 73 -6.48 10.20 -23.21
N ASN A 74 -7.09 9.54 -24.20
CA ASN A 74 -6.60 8.30 -24.81
C ASN A 74 -5.22 8.37 -25.47
N SER A 75 -4.69 9.57 -25.75
CA SER A 75 -3.35 9.79 -26.30
C SER A 75 -2.30 10.08 -25.22
N SER A 76 -2.64 9.99 -23.94
CA SER A 76 -1.71 10.29 -22.85
C SER A 76 -1.65 9.18 -21.80
N VAL A 77 -0.44 8.93 -21.32
CA VAL A 77 -0.10 7.91 -20.35
C VAL A 77 0.54 8.60 -19.16
N LEU A 78 0.03 8.35 -17.96
CA LEU A 78 0.67 8.85 -16.75
C LEU A 78 1.94 8.09 -16.48
N VAL A 79 2.98 8.79 -16.03
CA VAL A 79 4.17 8.18 -15.45
C VAL A 79 4.20 8.60 -14.00
N SER A 80 4.09 7.63 -13.08
CA SER A 80 4.11 7.95 -11.65
C SER A 80 5.56 8.05 -11.17
N ARG A 81 5.93 9.20 -10.62
CA ARG A 81 7.19 9.43 -9.90
C ARG A 81 6.90 9.72 -8.44
N PHE A 82 7.74 9.21 -7.54
CA PHE A 82 7.91 9.81 -6.22
C PHE A 82 9.35 9.65 -5.76
N GLY A 83 9.86 10.70 -5.12
CA GLY A 83 10.93 10.62 -4.13
C GLY A 83 12.21 9.91 -4.58
N THR A 84 13.19 10.70 -5.01
CA THR A 84 14.62 10.38 -5.16
C THR A 84 15.11 9.78 -6.51
N SER A 85 15.82 10.63 -7.27
CA SER A 85 16.79 10.32 -8.35
C SER A 85 16.35 9.84 -9.75
N GLY A 86 15.07 9.59 -10.04
CA GLY A 86 14.63 8.96 -11.30
C GLY A 86 14.45 9.81 -12.57
N GLY A 87 14.82 11.10 -12.60
CA GLY A 87 14.48 12.02 -13.72
C GLY A 87 14.96 11.56 -15.12
N PHE A 88 15.83 10.55 -15.21
CA PHE A 88 16.29 10.02 -16.49
C PHE A 88 15.25 9.18 -17.26
N SER A 89 14.44 8.32 -16.62
CA SER A 89 13.52 7.45 -17.37
C SER A 89 12.37 8.22 -18.02
N GLU A 90 11.92 9.27 -17.35
CA GLU A 90 10.82 10.15 -17.77
C GLU A 90 11.21 10.95 -19.01
N CYS A 91 12.36 11.64 -18.94
CA CYS A 91 12.92 12.36 -20.08
C CYS A 91 13.16 11.42 -21.27
N MET A 92 13.53 10.15 -21.03
CA MET A 92 13.72 9.19 -22.12
C MET A 92 12.41 8.82 -22.82
N PHE A 93 11.32 8.61 -22.09
CA PHE A 93 10.02 8.28 -22.71
C PHE A 93 9.46 9.46 -23.51
N ASP A 94 9.56 10.68 -22.98
CA ASP A 94 9.16 11.89 -23.70
C ASP A 94 9.98 12.10 -24.97
N LYS A 95 11.31 11.96 -24.88
CA LYS A 95 12.20 12.08 -26.04
C LYS A 95 11.95 10.99 -27.08
N PHE A 96 11.68 9.76 -26.64
CA PHE A 96 11.29 8.70 -27.54
C PHE A 96 10.01 9.05 -28.29
N ALA A 97 8.96 9.47 -27.57
CA ALA A 97 7.68 9.85 -28.18
C ALA A 97 7.85 11.03 -29.16
N GLU A 98 8.66 12.02 -28.80
CA GLU A 98 8.97 13.19 -29.64
C GLU A 98 9.60 12.78 -30.98
N VAL A 99 10.63 11.93 -30.96
CA VAL A 99 11.34 11.46 -32.16
C VAL A 99 10.49 10.49 -33.00
N ASN A 100 9.57 9.76 -32.35
CA ASN A 100 8.76 8.71 -32.97
C ASN A 100 7.30 9.12 -33.22
N ARG A 101 6.97 10.40 -33.12
CA ARG A 101 5.59 10.95 -33.24
C ARG A 101 4.81 10.55 -34.49
N HIS A 102 5.50 10.10 -35.54
CA HIS A 102 4.89 9.68 -36.80
C HIS A 102 4.24 8.29 -36.72
N TRP A 103 4.66 7.44 -35.78
CA TRP A 103 4.08 6.10 -35.58
C TRP A 103 3.68 5.81 -34.13
N PHE A 104 4.24 6.53 -33.15
CA PHE A 104 3.90 6.39 -31.74
C PHE A 104 3.00 7.58 -31.30
N PRO A 105 1.68 7.38 -31.16
CA PRO A 105 0.71 8.47 -30.95
C PRO A 105 0.51 8.85 -29.48
N LEU A 106 1.31 8.30 -28.56
CA LEU A 106 1.13 8.51 -27.12
C LEU A 106 2.11 9.54 -26.57
N HIS A 107 1.63 10.31 -25.60
CA HIS A 107 2.40 11.27 -24.82
C HIS A 107 2.54 10.75 -23.39
N PHE A 108 3.73 10.88 -22.80
CA PHE A 108 3.92 10.59 -21.39
C PHE A 108 3.72 11.88 -20.60
N ILE A 109 2.92 11.80 -19.54
CA ILE A 109 2.58 12.94 -18.69
C ILE A 109 3.08 12.64 -17.30
N GLN A 110 3.96 13.50 -16.81
CA GLN A 110 4.42 13.42 -15.43
C GLN A 110 3.28 13.80 -14.50
N MET A 111 3.08 13.03 -13.44
CA MET A 111 2.06 13.33 -12.45
C MET A 111 2.31 14.70 -11.80
N GLU A 112 3.57 15.08 -11.58
CA GLU A 112 3.95 16.40 -11.07
C GLU A 112 3.51 17.54 -11.98
N ALA A 113 3.47 17.33 -13.31
CA ALA A 113 2.95 18.36 -14.22
C ALA A 113 1.46 18.61 -13.97
N ILE A 114 0.69 17.58 -13.66
CA ILE A 114 -0.73 17.72 -13.31
C ILE A 114 -0.88 18.39 -11.96
N LEU A 115 -0.10 17.98 -10.95
CA LEU A 115 -0.13 18.62 -9.63
C LEU A 115 0.26 20.10 -9.71
N PHE A 116 1.21 20.42 -10.59
CA PHE A 116 1.63 21.78 -10.86
C PHE A 116 0.54 22.62 -11.53
N GLU A 117 -0.12 22.08 -12.56
CA GLU A 117 -1.28 22.73 -13.17
C GLU A 117 -2.42 23.00 -12.16
N GLU A 118 -2.70 22.04 -11.27
CA GLU A 118 -3.73 22.23 -10.24
C GLU A 118 -3.31 23.25 -9.18
N HIS A 119 -2.02 23.26 -8.81
CA HIS A 119 -1.48 24.26 -7.90
C HIS A 119 -1.61 25.66 -8.49
N LEU A 120 -1.18 25.86 -9.75
CA LEU A 120 -1.37 27.09 -10.52
C LEU A 120 -2.83 27.53 -10.55
N ALA A 121 -3.74 26.61 -10.86
CA ALA A 121 -5.17 26.90 -10.91
C ALA A 121 -5.74 27.29 -9.53
N PHE A 122 -5.13 26.81 -8.43
CA PHE A 122 -5.57 27.08 -7.07
C PHE A 122 -5.00 28.38 -6.50
N THR A 123 -3.71 28.65 -6.68
CA THR A 123 -3.01 29.81 -6.10
C THR A 123 -3.01 31.04 -7.01
N GLY A 124 -3.27 30.85 -8.31
CA GLY A 124 -3.09 31.87 -9.33
C GLY A 124 -1.61 32.00 -9.75
N ASP A 125 -1.35 32.78 -10.80
CA ASP A 125 0.00 32.92 -11.37
C ASP A 125 1.01 33.62 -10.42
N ASP A 126 0.51 34.43 -9.47
CA ASP A 126 1.32 35.34 -8.65
C ASP A 126 2.19 34.64 -7.58
N GLU A 127 1.80 33.48 -7.04
CA GLU A 127 2.63 32.78 -6.04
C GLU A 127 3.87 32.13 -6.67
N LEU A 128 3.80 31.79 -7.96
CA LEU A 128 4.82 31.01 -8.64
C LEU A 128 5.98 31.83 -9.17
N GLU A 129 5.72 33.07 -9.59
CA GLU A 129 6.78 34.02 -9.96
C GLU A 129 7.73 34.32 -8.78
N ASN A 130 7.26 34.11 -7.55
CA ASN A 130 8.01 34.42 -6.33
C ASN A 130 8.88 33.25 -5.81
N ALA A 131 8.70 32.03 -6.32
CA ALA A 131 9.54 30.89 -5.98
C ALA A 131 10.93 31.03 -6.64
N LYS A 132 12.00 31.13 -5.84
CA LYS A 132 13.36 31.40 -6.35
C LYS A 132 14.10 30.12 -6.74
N THR A 133 13.64 28.95 -6.29
CA THR A 133 14.27 27.66 -6.60
C THR A 133 13.25 26.56 -6.87
N TRP A 134 13.65 25.56 -7.67
CA TRP A 134 12.86 24.33 -7.87
C TRP A 134 12.66 23.54 -6.57
N GLN A 135 13.56 23.67 -5.59
CA GLN A 135 13.37 23.09 -4.26
C GLN A 135 12.24 23.79 -3.48
N GLU A 136 12.24 25.13 -3.41
CA GLU A 136 11.14 25.91 -2.80
C GLU A 136 9.79 25.57 -3.48
N HIS A 137 9.84 25.41 -4.80
CA HIS A 137 8.71 25.03 -5.65
C HIS A 137 8.14 23.64 -5.35
N THR A 138 8.98 22.64 -5.08
CA THR A 138 8.55 21.24 -4.88
C THR A 138 8.21 20.92 -3.42
N SER A 139 8.79 21.64 -2.45
CA SER A 139 8.39 21.53 -1.04
C SER A 139 7.03 22.19 -0.75
N GLU A 140 6.53 23.04 -1.66
CA GLU A 140 5.33 23.85 -1.45
C GLU A 140 4.21 23.61 -2.47
N ILE A 141 4.22 22.49 -3.23
CA ILE A 141 3.06 22.14 -4.06
C ILE A 141 1.85 21.92 -3.14
N LYS A 142 1.08 22.99 -2.94
CA LYS A 142 -0.17 23.03 -2.18
C LYS A 142 -1.28 22.72 -3.15
N VAL A 143 -1.53 21.45 -3.40
CA VAL A 143 -2.81 21.05 -3.98
C VAL A 143 -3.74 20.74 -2.82
N PRO A 144 -4.87 21.45 -2.66
CA PRO A 144 -5.78 21.22 -1.54
C PRO A 144 -6.28 19.76 -1.52
N HIS A 145 -6.44 19.16 -2.70
CA HIS A 145 -6.85 17.77 -2.89
C HIS A 145 -6.18 17.17 -4.13
N MET A 146 -5.84 15.89 -4.08
CA MET A 146 -5.33 15.15 -5.25
C MET A 146 -6.41 15.07 -6.35
N PRO A 147 -6.12 15.45 -7.61
CA PRO A 147 -7.12 15.54 -8.68
C PRO A 147 -7.43 14.17 -9.31
N TYR A 148 -7.91 13.21 -8.52
CA TYR A 148 -8.06 11.81 -8.96
C TYR A 148 -8.88 11.63 -10.23
N ASN A 149 -9.95 12.41 -10.45
CA ASN A 149 -10.72 12.35 -11.69
C ASN A 149 -9.89 12.75 -12.93
N LYS A 150 -9.00 13.74 -12.78
CA LYS A 150 -8.08 14.15 -13.84
C LYS A 150 -7.03 13.07 -14.08
N LEU A 151 -6.48 12.49 -13.01
CA LEU A 151 -5.52 11.39 -13.09
C LEU A 151 -6.14 10.14 -13.77
N ALA A 152 -7.31 9.72 -13.31
CA ALA A 152 -8.07 8.59 -13.86
C ALA A 152 -8.63 8.84 -15.27
N SER A 153 -8.44 10.05 -15.82
CA SER A 153 -8.82 10.37 -17.20
C SER A 153 -7.79 9.95 -18.26
N HIS A 154 -6.59 9.57 -17.83
CA HIS A 154 -5.52 9.13 -18.72
C HIS A 154 -5.70 7.68 -19.16
N ARG A 155 -5.06 7.31 -20.27
CA ARG A 155 -5.21 5.99 -20.89
C ARG A 155 -4.81 4.86 -19.94
N ALA A 156 -3.66 5.03 -19.29
CA ALA A 156 -3.03 4.08 -18.37
C ALA A 156 -1.98 4.80 -17.53
N VAL A 157 -1.45 4.14 -16.50
CA VAL A 157 -0.31 4.63 -15.70
C VAL A 157 0.84 3.64 -15.80
N VAL A 158 2.04 4.15 -16.02
CA VAL A 158 3.29 3.42 -15.86
C VAL A 158 3.83 3.72 -14.47
N CYS A 159 3.80 2.73 -13.61
CA CYS A 159 4.33 2.83 -12.26
C CYS A 159 5.76 2.29 -12.23
N MET A 160 6.69 3.16 -11.86
CA MET A 160 8.06 2.75 -11.56
C MET A 160 8.16 2.47 -10.06
N PRO A 161 8.39 1.21 -9.67
CA PRO A 161 8.47 0.83 -8.27
C PRO A 161 9.71 1.46 -7.63
N TYR A 162 9.56 2.12 -6.49
CA TYR A 162 10.68 2.59 -5.67
C TYR A 162 10.48 2.29 -4.18
N ASP A 163 9.32 1.72 -3.83
CA ASP A 163 8.96 1.29 -2.48
C ASP A 163 8.09 0.03 -2.56
N THR A 164 7.93 -0.61 -1.42
CA THR A 164 7.15 -1.82 -1.14
C THR A 164 5.64 -1.60 -1.20
N SER A 165 5.19 -0.37 -0.88
CA SER A 165 3.81 0.10 -0.95
C SER A 165 3.83 1.59 -1.26
N ILE A 166 3.40 1.96 -2.47
CA ILE A 166 3.21 3.36 -2.84
C ILE A 166 1.72 3.68 -2.67
N PHE A 167 1.38 4.67 -1.85
CA PHE A 167 -0.01 5.10 -1.66
C PHE A 167 -0.72 5.35 -2.99
N LEU A 168 -0.07 6.08 -3.91
CA LEU A 168 -0.64 6.37 -5.22
C LEU A 168 -0.76 5.17 -6.15
N PHE A 169 0.10 4.15 -6.02
CA PHE A 169 -0.10 2.89 -6.74
C PHE A 169 -1.44 2.25 -6.34
N ASN A 170 -1.70 2.16 -5.03
CA ASN A 170 -2.97 1.63 -4.53
C ASN A 170 -4.17 2.48 -4.96
N GLU A 171 -4.00 3.80 -5.08
CA GLU A 171 -5.05 4.71 -5.58
C GLU A 171 -5.32 4.49 -7.07
N PHE A 172 -4.29 4.46 -7.94
CA PHE A 172 -4.47 4.14 -9.35
C PHE A 172 -5.15 2.79 -9.54
N TYR A 173 -4.69 1.79 -8.78
CA TYR A 173 -5.29 0.46 -8.80
C TYR A 173 -6.77 0.49 -8.41
N SER A 174 -7.10 1.24 -7.35
CA SER A 174 -8.47 1.36 -6.84
C SER A 174 -9.40 2.14 -7.77
N THR A 175 -8.86 3.07 -8.57
CA THR A 175 -9.63 3.72 -9.64
C THR A 175 -9.88 2.81 -10.85
N ASN A 176 -9.35 1.58 -10.87
CA ASN A 176 -9.41 0.63 -11.99
C ASN A 176 -8.69 1.12 -13.25
N MET A 177 -7.71 2.01 -13.06
CA MET A 177 -6.87 2.49 -14.14
C MET A 177 -5.84 1.40 -14.51
N PRO A 178 -5.65 1.05 -15.79
CA PRO A 178 -4.63 0.08 -16.17
C PRO A 178 -3.26 0.49 -15.66
N VAL A 179 -2.66 -0.36 -14.82
CA VAL A 179 -1.36 -0.12 -14.20
C VAL A 179 -0.31 -1.01 -14.85
N LEU A 180 0.68 -0.38 -15.47
CA LEU A 180 1.82 -1.04 -16.09
C LEU A 180 3.04 -0.96 -15.16
N VAL A 181 3.67 -2.09 -14.94
CA VAL A 181 4.83 -2.22 -14.04
C VAL A 181 5.91 -3.07 -14.69
N PRO A 182 7.20 -2.80 -14.45
CA PRO A 182 8.27 -3.65 -14.97
C PRO A 182 8.18 -5.06 -14.36
N ARG A 183 8.44 -6.14 -15.11
CA ARG A 183 8.22 -7.51 -14.63
C ARG A 183 9.03 -7.87 -13.39
N ASP A 184 10.32 -7.55 -13.38
CA ASP A 184 11.23 -7.98 -12.32
C ASP A 184 11.89 -6.81 -11.59
N LEU A 185 11.81 -5.59 -12.13
CA LEU A 185 12.55 -4.45 -11.57
C LEU A 185 12.08 -4.06 -10.17
N TRP A 186 10.78 -4.21 -9.85
CA TRP A 186 10.27 -3.93 -8.50
C TRP A 186 10.99 -4.76 -7.44
N ARG A 187 11.43 -5.98 -7.75
CA ARG A 187 12.11 -6.84 -6.77
C ARG A 187 13.36 -6.17 -6.17
N TRP A 188 14.05 -5.37 -6.97
CA TRP A 188 15.31 -4.72 -6.60
C TRP A 188 15.11 -3.30 -6.07
N LEU A 189 13.91 -2.76 -6.23
CA LEU A 189 13.52 -1.42 -5.80
C LEU A 189 12.60 -1.45 -4.58
N ILE A 190 12.37 -2.63 -4.02
CA ILE A 190 11.70 -2.82 -2.73
C ILE A 190 12.70 -2.48 -1.64
N GLY A 191 12.75 -1.18 -1.39
CA GLY A 191 12.76 -0.67 -0.06
C GLY A 191 12.93 0.84 -0.13
N PRO A 192 12.26 1.57 0.76
CA PRO A 192 12.82 2.83 1.15
C PRO A 192 14.23 2.55 1.67
N VAL A 193 15.09 3.56 1.66
CA VAL A 193 16.41 3.56 2.29
C VAL A 193 16.21 3.25 3.77
N THR A 194 16.04 1.97 4.09
CA THR A 194 15.60 1.54 5.39
C THR A 194 16.87 1.46 6.21
N SER A 195 17.20 2.59 6.83
CA SER A 195 18.40 2.75 7.64
C SER A 195 18.66 1.45 8.43
N PRO A 196 19.89 0.88 8.40
CA PRO A 196 20.18 -0.41 9.03
C PRO A 196 19.87 -0.40 10.53
N MET A 197 19.73 0.80 11.09
CA MET A 197 19.10 1.11 12.37
C MET A 197 17.73 0.42 12.60
N MET A 198 16.96 0.10 11.56
CA MET A 198 15.68 -0.60 11.69
C MET A 198 15.80 -2.12 11.78
N GLU A 199 17.00 -2.69 11.60
CA GLU A 199 17.30 -4.12 11.81
C GLU A 199 17.33 -4.47 13.31
N TYR A 200 16.24 -4.13 13.99
CA TYR A 200 16.03 -4.40 15.39
C TYR A 200 14.91 -5.43 15.53
N ARG A 201 15.16 -6.46 16.35
CA ARG A 201 14.18 -7.50 16.69
C ARG A 201 13.94 -7.50 18.19
N HIS A 202 12.67 -7.52 18.56
CA HIS A 202 12.19 -7.63 19.93
C HIS A 202 11.13 -8.71 20.01
N TRP A 203 11.57 -9.96 20.08
CA TRP A 203 10.68 -11.10 20.22
C TRP A 203 10.40 -11.35 21.68
N THR A 204 9.14 -11.25 22.09
CA THR A 204 8.71 -11.69 23.41
C THR A 204 8.49 -13.20 23.41
N ALA A 205 8.62 -13.86 24.56
CA ALA A 205 8.33 -15.30 24.67
C ALA A 205 6.90 -15.63 24.22
N GLU A 206 5.95 -14.75 24.53
CA GLU A 206 4.54 -14.87 24.15
C GLU A 206 4.31 -14.73 22.63
N ALA A 207 5.11 -13.92 21.95
CA ALA A 207 5.05 -13.76 20.50
C ALA A 207 5.36 -15.07 19.77
N LEU A 208 6.33 -15.83 20.29
CA LEU A 208 6.74 -17.14 19.75
C LEU A 208 5.69 -18.24 19.95
N GLU A 209 4.82 -18.12 20.95
CA GLU A 209 3.77 -19.11 21.26
C GLU A 209 2.44 -18.86 20.51
N SER A 210 2.28 -17.69 19.89
CA SER A 210 1.04 -17.27 19.19
C SER A 210 0.89 -17.87 17.78
N ASP A 211 1.11 -19.18 17.64
CA ASP A 211 1.16 -19.88 16.33
C ASP A 211 -0.22 -20.13 15.69
N VAL A 212 -1.25 -19.37 16.06
CA VAL A 212 -2.67 -19.66 15.74
C VAL A 212 -3.18 -18.92 14.49
N SER A 213 -2.33 -18.15 13.79
CA SER A 213 -2.75 -17.41 12.58
C SER A 213 -2.47 -18.21 11.30
N VAL A 214 -3.54 -18.66 10.64
CA VAL A 214 -3.50 -19.35 9.34
C VAL A 214 -3.17 -18.33 8.24
N GLY A 215 -2.25 -18.67 7.32
CA GLY A 215 -2.21 -18.05 5.98
C GLY A 215 -0.95 -17.28 5.59
N LEU A 216 -0.08 -16.90 6.54
CA LEU A 216 1.19 -16.23 6.22
C LEU A 216 2.37 -17.23 6.10
N GLY A 217 2.31 -18.44 6.66
CA GLY A 217 3.49 -19.33 6.61
C GLY A 217 4.68 -18.76 7.39
N PRO A 218 5.92 -19.24 7.15
CA PRO A 218 7.08 -18.93 8.01
C PRO A 218 7.49 -17.46 7.96
N ILE A 219 8.15 -16.99 9.02
CA ILE A 219 8.84 -15.68 9.05
C ILE A 219 9.97 -15.73 8.03
N PRO A 220 10.14 -14.72 7.17
CA PRO A 220 11.31 -14.60 6.33
C PRO A 220 12.62 -14.71 7.13
N GLY A 221 13.57 -15.49 6.63
CA GLY A 221 14.85 -15.70 7.31
C GLY A 221 15.72 -14.44 7.30
N SER A 222 15.67 -13.69 6.20
CA SER A 222 16.46 -12.48 5.98
C SER A 222 15.76 -11.21 6.49
N SER A 223 16.52 -10.15 6.74
CA SER A 223 15.98 -8.84 7.12
C SER A 223 15.17 -8.22 5.97
N PRO A 224 14.09 -7.45 6.22
CA PRO A 224 13.48 -6.63 5.17
C PRO A 224 14.26 -5.33 4.90
N PHE A 225 15.30 -5.04 5.68
CA PHE A 225 16.01 -3.77 5.68
C PHE A 225 17.40 -3.88 5.03
N TYR A 226 17.91 -2.77 4.48
CA TYR A 226 19.26 -2.70 3.90
C TYR A 226 19.92 -1.35 4.13
N ALA A 227 21.24 -1.37 4.21
CA ALA A 227 21.99 -0.28 4.84
C ALA A 227 21.96 1.07 4.09
N SER A 228 21.85 1.07 2.76
CA SER A 228 21.94 2.29 1.94
C SER A 228 21.68 1.99 0.47
N VAL A 229 21.33 3.00 -0.35
CA VAL A 229 21.29 2.90 -1.82
C VAL A 229 22.61 2.37 -2.43
N HIS A 230 23.73 2.55 -1.74
CA HIS A 230 25.05 2.04 -2.15
C HIS A 230 25.33 0.61 -1.69
N ARG A 231 24.46 0.04 -0.85
CA ARG A 231 24.50 -1.34 -0.38
C ARG A 231 23.09 -1.92 -0.49
N PRO A 232 22.64 -2.21 -1.73
CA PRO A 232 21.31 -2.74 -1.96
C PRO A 232 21.13 -4.07 -1.21
N MET A 233 19.87 -4.41 -0.99
CA MET A 233 19.45 -5.70 -0.48
C MET A 233 20.13 -6.86 -1.24
N ALA A 234 20.53 -7.91 -0.54
CA ALA A 234 21.07 -9.11 -1.20
C ALA A 234 20.02 -9.73 -2.13
N VAL A 235 20.46 -10.44 -3.17
CA VAL A 235 19.55 -10.96 -4.20
C VAL A 235 18.49 -11.89 -3.60
N GLU A 236 18.91 -12.81 -2.75
CA GLU A 236 18.05 -13.80 -2.11
C GLU A 236 17.05 -13.13 -1.16
N GLN A 237 17.51 -12.11 -0.42
CA GLN A 237 16.70 -11.29 0.48
C GLN A 237 15.63 -10.52 -0.30
N ALA A 238 15.99 -9.91 -1.43
CA ALA A 238 15.06 -9.22 -2.33
C ALA A 238 14.02 -10.18 -2.92
N LEU A 239 14.43 -11.36 -3.37
CA LEU A 239 13.51 -12.39 -3.85
C LEU A 239 12.54 -12.84 -2.76
N GLU A 240 13.04 -13.06 -1.53
CA GLU A 240 12.24 -13.48 -0.39
C GLU A 240 11.17 -12.45 0.01
N TRP A 241 11.54 -11.17 0.06
CA TRP A 241 10.64 -10.12 0.53
C TRP A 241 9.72 -9.56 -0.55
N SER A 242 10.16 -9.59 -1.81
CA SER A 242 9.43 -8.94 -2.89
C SER A 242 8.05 -9.54 -3.14
N VAL A 243 7.88 -10.84 -2.87
CA VAL A 243 6.59 -11.54 -3.01
C VAL A 243 5.47 -10.97 -2.14
N TYR A 244 5.79 -10.19 -1.11
CA TYR A 244 4.82 -9.56 -0.21
C TYR A 244 4.44 -8.14 -0.60
N SER A 245 5.09 -7.57 -1.61
CA SER A 245 4.77 -6.23 -2.10
C SER A 245 3.42 -6.20 -2.82
N ASP A 246 2.79 -5.03 -2.84
CA ASP A 246 1.53 -4.87 -3.55
C ASP A 246 1.71 -5.09 -5.07
N TRP A 247 2.93 -4.90 -5.59
CA TRP A 247 3.31 -5.22 -6.97
C TRP A 247 3.21 -6.70 -7.31
N ALA A 248 3.44 -7.58 -6.34
CA ALA A 248 3.37 -9.03 -6.52
C ALA A 248 1.97 -9.57 -6.19
N MET A 249 1.32 -8.94 -5.21
CA MET A 249 0.09 -9.44 -4.61
C MET A 249 -1.17 -8.97 -5.34
N LEU A 250 -1.17 -7.77 -5.95
CA LEU A 250 -2.34 -7.27 -6.66
C LEU A 250 -2.47 -7.93 -8.05
N PRO A 251 -3.62 -8.54 -8.36
CA PRO A 251 -3.83 -9.19 -9.65
C PRO A 251 -4.05 -8.16 -10.75
N HIS A 252 -4.02 -8.61 -12.00
CA HIS A 252 -4.42 -7.81 -13.18
C HIS A 252 -3.51 -6.61 -13.52
N LEU A 253 -2.36 -6.49 -12.85
CA LEU A 253 -1.28 -5.62 -13.29
C LEU A 253 -0.75 -6.08 -14.66
N ILE A 254 -0.31 -5.12 -15.46
CA ILE A 254 0.28 -5.37 -16.77
C ILE A 254 1.80 -5.29 -16.61
N TYR A 255 2.45 -6.44 -16.49
CA TYR A 255 3.90 -6.50 -16.44
C TYR A 255 4.53 -6.29 -17.81
N PHE A 256 5.62 -5.54 -17.92
CA PHE A 256 6.41 -5.43 -19.13
C PHE A 256 7.88 -5.85 -18.93
N ASP A 257 8.47 -6.45 -19.97
CA ASP A 257 9.84 -7.00 -19.94
C ASP A 257 10.91 -5.96 -20.28
N GLY A 258 10.51 -4.87 -20.95
CA GLY A 258 11.37 -3.75 -21.30
C GLY A 258 10.61 -2.65 -22.01
N VAL A 259 11.31 -1.59 -22.40
CA VAL A 259 10.70 -0.40 -23.02
C VAL A 259 9.94 -0.71 -24.33
N PRO A 260 10.46 -1.55 -25.27
CA PRO A 260 9.68 -1.90 -26.46
C PRO A 260 8.37 -2.62 -26.15
N ASP A 261 8.40 -3.56 -25.20
CA ASP A 261 7.21 -4.32 -24.77
C ASP A 261 6.20 -3.41 -24.04
N LEU A 262 6.69 -2.48 -23.22
CA LEU A 262 5.86 -1.42 -22.62
C LEU A 262 5.09 -0.64 -23.70
N PHE A 263 5.77 -0.19 -24.75
CA PHE A 263 5.14 0.58 -25.82
C PHE A 263 4.09 -0.24 -26.59
N LEU A 264 4.38 -1.51 -26.90
CA LEU A 264 3.41 -2.40 -27.54
C LEU A 264 2.16 -2.58 -26.66
N LYS A 265 2.33 -2.81 -25.36
CA LYS A 265 1.23 -2.96 -24.39
C LYS A 265 0.41 -1.69 -24.21
N LEU A 266 1.04 -0.51 -24.28
CA LEU A 266 0.32 0.76 -24.23
C LEU A 266 -0.54 1.00 -25.49
N LEU A 267 -0.11 0.51 -26.65
CA LEU A 267 -0.86 0.62 -27.90
C LEU A 267 -2.04 -0.36 -27.97
N ASP A 268 -1.95 -1.50 -27.26
CA ASP A 268 -3.00 -2.51 -27.20
C ASP A 268 -4.16 -2.06 -26.28
N THR A 269 -5.23 -1.53 -26.88
CA THR A 269 -6.43 -1.09 -26.13
C THR A 269 -7.18 -2.24 -25.47
N ASP A 270 -7.10 -3.44 -26.02
CA ASP A 270 -7.88 -4.59 -25.55
C ASP A 270 -7.29 -5.13 -24.26
N ILE A 271 -5.95 -5.21 -24.16
CA ILE A 271 -5.25 -5.57 -22.93
C ILE A 271 -5.56 -4.56 -21.82
N LEU A 272 -5.49 -3.26 -22.12
CA LEU A 272 -5.77 -2.19 -21.15
C LEU A 272 -7.22 -2.27 -20.64
N HIS A 273 -8.19 -2.40 -21.55
CA HIS A 273 -9.60 -2.50 -21.19
C HIS A 273 -9.89 -3.76 -20.37
N ALA A 274 -9.34 -4.90 -20.78
CA ALA A 274 -9.50 -6.16 -20.06
C ALA A 274 -8.90 -6.10 -18.64
N ALA A 275 -7.75 -5.44 -18.46
CA ALA A 275 -7.16 -5.22 -17.15
C ALA A 275 -8.07 -4.36 -16.26
N SER A 276 -8.55 -3.22 -16.77
CA SER A 276 -9.46 -2.32 -16.03
C SER A 276 -10.73 -3.02 -15.55
N ILE A 277 -11.40 -3.81 -16.41
CA ILE A 277 -12.59 -4.59 -16.04
C ILE A 277 -12.27 -5.58 -14.92
N LYS A 278 -11.17 -6.33 -15.05
CA LYS A 278 -10.79 -7.34 -14.05
C LYS A 278 -10.42 -6.70 -12.71
N MET A 279 -9.69 -5.58 -12.73
CA MET A 279 -9.39 -4.79 -11.53
C MET A 279 -10.67 -4.31 -10.85
N LYS A 280 -11.66 -3.86 -11.63
CA LYS A 280 -12.96 -3.47 -11.07
C LYS A 280 -13.66 -4.62 -10.35
N VAL A 281 -13.75 -5.79 -10.99
CA VAL A 281 -14.37 -6.97 -10.37
C VAL A 281 -13.64 -7.34 -9.07
N PHE A 282 -12.32 -7.40 -9.11
CA PHE A 282 -11.51 -7.68 -7.93
C PHE A 282 -11.71 -6.64 -6.81
N ASN A 283 -11.73 -5.34 -7.14
CA ASN A 283 -11.96 -4.27 -6.18
C ASN A 283 -13.37 -4.31 -5.57
N ASP A 284 -14.40 -4.66 -6.36
CA ASP A 284 -15.76 -4.84 -5.86
C ASP A 284 -15.84 -6.01 -4.83
N GLU A 285 -15.15 -7.12 -5.11
CA GLU A 285 -15.06 -8.28 -4.21
C GLU A 285 -14.29 -7.93 -2.92
N GLU A 286 -13.12 -7.31 -3.06
CA GLU A 286 -12.30 -6.85 -1.93
C GLU A 286 -13.04 -5.82 -1.06
N LEU A 287 -13.89 -4.98 -1.64
CA LEU A 287 -14.72 -4.04 -0.87
C LEU A 287 -15.67 -4.75 0.08
N VAL A 288 -16.31 -5.83 -0.36
CA VAL A 288 -17.21 -6.63 0.49
C VAL A 288 -16.42 -7.22 1.66
N LEU A 289 -15.26 -7.82 1.37
CA LEU A 289 -14.38 -8.41 2.39
C LEU A 289 -13.86 -7.35 3.38
N ALA A 290 -13.43 -6.19 2.88
CA ALA A 290 -12.93 -5.11 3.70
C ALA A 290 -14.01 -4.55 4.63
N VAL A 291 -15.24 -4.36 4.14
CA VAL A 291 -16.37 -3.91 4.97
C VAL A 291 -16.68 -4.91 6.07
N GLU A 292 -16.66 -6.22 5.78
CA GLU A 292 -16.85 -7.26 6.79
C GLU A 292 -15.75 -7.21 7.85
N ASN A 293 -14.49 -7.09 7.42
CA ASN A 293 -13.34 -7.00 8.32
C ASN A 293 -13.40 -5.73 9.18
N TRP A 294 -13.72 -4.57 8.60
CA TRP A 294 -13.91 -3.33 9.36
C TRP A 294 -15.06 -3.43 10.36
N ARG A 295 -16.14 -4.15 10.03
CA ARG A 295 -17.23 -4.41 10.99
C ARG A 295 -16.74 -5.24 12.17
N LYS A 296 -15.93 -6.28 11.93
CA LYS A 296 -15.31 -7.09 13.01
C LYS A 296 -14.41 -6.24 13.89
N VAL A 297 -13.58 -5.38 13.28
CA VAL A 297 -12.71 -4.42 13.98
C VAL A 297 -13.52 -3.47 14.85
N ALA A 298 -14.55 -2.83 14.29
CA ALA A 298 -15.42 -1.92 15.01
C ALA A 298 -16.13 -2.60 16.19
N ASN A 299 -16.68 -3.80 15.98
CA ASN A 299 -17.32 -4.58 17.05
C ASN A 299 -16.34 -4.90 18.18
N ARG A 300 -15.10 -5.28 17.86
CA ARG A 300 -14.06 -5.53 18.86
C ARG A 300 -13.72 -4.27 19.66
N LEU A 301 -13.61 -3.11 18.98
CA LEU A 301 -13.35 -1.83 19.65
C LEU A 301 -14.50 -1.42 20.58
N VAL A 302 -15.76 -1.59 20.15
CA VAL A 302 -16.93 -1.33 20.99
C VAL A 302 -16.93 -2.23 22.21
N TYR A 303 -16.67 -3.53 22.03
CA TYR A 303 -16.59 -4.48 23.13
C TYR A 303 -15.49 -4.11 24.13
N ALA A 304 -14.28 -3.78 23.65
CA ALA A 304 -13.17 -3.35 24.50
C ALA A 304 -13.48 -2.06 25.26
N ALA A 305 -14.18 -1.11 24.64
CA ALA A 305 -14.61 0.13 25.29
C ALA A 305 -15.67 -0.14 26.39
N GLN A 306 -16.61 -1.06 26.15
CA GLN A 306 -17.60 -1.46 27.16
C GLN A 306 -16.96 -2.16 28.36
N GLU A 307 -15.99 -3.05 28.13
CA GLU A 307 -15.25 -3.70 29.24
C GLU A 307 -14.45 -2.70 30.06
N ALA A 308 -13.84 -1.69 29.41
CA ALA A 308 -13.14 -0.63 30.11
C ALA A 308 -14.07 0.26 30.96
N ALA A 309 -15.30 0.50 30.48
CA ALA A 309 -16.30 1.28 31.19
C ALA A 309 -16.96 0.53 32.36
N TYR A 310 -17.05 -0.80 32.30
CA TYR A 310 -17.75 -1.64 33.29
C TYR A 310 -16.94 -2.87 33.73
N PRO A 311 -15.84 -2.69 34.49
CA PRO A 311 -14.92 -3.77 34.83
C PRO A 311 -15.57 -4.88 35.70
N GLU A 312 -16.54 -4.54 36.55
CA GLU A 312 -17.25 -5.53 37.38
C GLU A 312 -18.16 -6.45 36.56
N ALA A 313 -18.86 -5.90 35.56
CA ALA A 313 -19.69 -6.68 34.65
C ALA A 313 -18.84 -7.61 33.77
N ALA A 314 -17.65 -7.17 33.34
CA ALA A 314 -16.70 -8.00 32.62
C ALA A 314 -16.20 -9.18 33.48
N ARG A 315 -15.87 -8.93 34.76
CA ARG A 315 -15.50 -9.99 35.71
C ARG A 315 -16.60 -11.03 35.90
N GLN A 316 -17.87 -10.61 35.99
CA GLN A 316 -19.01 -11.52 36.11
C GLN A 316 -19.20 -12.38 34.85
N ARG A 317 -19.01 -11.82 33.65
CA ARG A 317 -19.04 -12.58 32.38
C ARG A 317 -17.91 -13.61 32.28
N MET A 318 -16.71 -13.26 32.73
CA MET A 318 -15.57 -14.19 32.75
C MET A 318 -15.70 -15.27 33.82
N ALA A 319 -16.38 -15.00 34.93
CA ALA A 319 -16.66 -15.99 35.98
C ALA A 319 -17.73 -17.03 35.54
N HIS A 320 -18.56 -16.68 34.57
CA HIS A 320 -19.59 -17.56 34.00
C HIS A 320 -19.52 -17.55 32.47
N PRO A 321 -18.43 -18.08 31.87
CA PRO A 321 -18.35 -18.20 30.42
C PRO A 321 -19.46 -19.16 30.00
N ASN A 322 -20.53 -18.62 29.44
CA ASN A 322 -21.80 -19.31 29.22
C ASN A 322 -21.61 -20.77 28.80
N THR A 323 -22.17 -21.67 29.60
CA THR A 323 -22.82 -22.88 29.12
C THR A 323 -23.60 -22.52 27.87
N THR A 324 -23.04 -22.84 26.70
CA THR A 324 -23.72 -22.63 25.43
C THR A 324 -25.07 -23.33 25.56
N PRO A 325 -26.21 -22.64 25.44
CA PRO A 325 -27.49 -23.33 25.49
C PRO A 325 -27.45 -24.34 24.34
N SER A 326 -27.35 -25.63 24.69
CA SER A 326 -27.39 -26.69 23.69
C SER A 326 -28.78 -26.61 23.09
N GLY A 327 -28.90 -25.87 21.98
CA GLY A 327 -30.08 -25.89 21.16
C GLY A 327 -30.22 -27.31 20.66
N LYS A 328 -30.99 -28.13 21.37
CA LYS A 328 -31.63 -29.30 20.81
C LYS A 328 -32.49 -28.77 19.66
N GLN A 329 -31.90 -28.68 18.47
CA GLN A 329 -32.66 -28.64 17.23
C GLN A 329 -33.40 -29.97 17.17
N GLY A 330 -34.65 -29.95 17.65
CA GLY A 330 -35.60 -31.01 17.43
C GLY A 330 -35.79 -31.15 15.92
N ALA A 331 -35.29 -32.25 15.39
CA ALA A 331 -35.69 -32.75 14.09
C ALA A 331 -37.21 -33.05 14.15
N GLN A 332 -38.03 -32.13 13.66
CA GLN A 332 -39.38 -32.46 13.20
C GLN A 332 -39.32 -32.66 11.69
N ARG A 333 -39.13 -33.93 11.31
CA ARG A 333 -39.63 -34.46 10.03
C ARG A 333 -41.13 -34.71 10.18
N ALA A 334 -41.93 -34.10 9.32
CA ALA A 334 -43.26 -34.54 8.91
C ALA A 334 -43.40 -34.05 7.45
N ALA A 335 -43.40 -34.93 6.45
CA ALA A 335 -44.45 -35.85 5.99
C ALA A 335 -45.06 -35.28 4.69
#